data_AF-A0A961SPN5-F1
#
_entry.id   AF-A0A961SPN5-F1
#
_cell.length_a   1.000
_cell.length_b   1.000
_cell.length_c   1.000
_cell.angle_alpha   90.00
_cell.angle_beta   90.00
_cell.angle_gamma   90.00
#
_symmetry.space_group_name_H-M   'P 1'
#
loop_
_entity.id
_entity.type
_entity.pdbx_description
1 polymer ?
#
loop_
_entity_poly.entity_id
_entity_poly.type
_entity_poly.pdbx_seq_one_letter_code
_entity_poly.pdbx_strand_id
1 'polypeptide(L)'
;MLSRALADYMEIAPEVAGALKTGGPVVALESTIITHGMPFPANVETALAVEAQVREAGAIPATIAVIGGLVHVGLGPERLAELAQMHHVMKLSRADLAFALSSGRPGSTTVAATMMSAALAGIEVFATGGIGG
;
A
#
# COMPACT_ATOMS: atom_id res chain seq x y z
N MET A 1 -4.88 14.73 -15.23
CA MET A 1 -6.33 14.48 -15.08
C MET A 1 -6.60 13.26 -14.21
N LEU A 2 -6.06 12.07 -14.52
CA LEU A 2 -6.18 10.86 -13.67
C LEU A 2 -5.50 10.99 -12.29
N SER A 3 -4.37 11.70 -12.21
CA SER A 3 -3.61 11.89 -10.96
C SER A 3 -4.39 12.63 -9.87
N ARG A 4 -5.15 13.67 -10.24
CA ARG A 4 -5.92 14.47 -9.29
C ARG A 4 -7.15 13.73 -8.78
N ALA A 5 -7.84 13.01 -9.67
CA ALA A 5 -8.98 12.19 -9.29
C ALA A 5 -8.58 11.07 -8.32
N LEU A 6 -7.42 10.43 -8.50
CA LEU A 6 -6.95 9.37 -7.59
C LEU A 6 -6.66 9.90 -6.18
N ALA A 7 -6.17 11.15 -6.04
CA ALA A 7 -5.94 11.76 -4.75
C ALA A 7 -7.23 11.97 -3.94
N ASP A 8 -8.37 12.19 -4.62
CA ASP A 8 -9.68 12.32 -3.96
C ASP A 8 -10.18 10.98 -3.35
N TYR A 9 -9.61 9.85 -3.78
CA TYR A 9 -9.89 8.51 -3.24
C TYR A 9 -8.78 8.00 -2.31
N MET A 10 -7.94 8.87 -1.79
CA MET A 10 -6.78 8.48 -0.97
C MET A 10 -7.01 8.78 0.52
N GLU A 11 -6.75 7.77 1.34
CA GLU A 11 -6.69 7.88 2.79
C GLU A 11 -5.25 7.65 3.24
N ILE A 12 -4.62 8.69 3.78
CA ILE A 12 -3.24 8.63 4.28
C ILE A 12 -3.29 8.46 5.79
N ALA A 13 -2.63 7.42 6.30
CA ALA A 13 -2.58 7.15 7.73
C ALA A 13 -1.97 8.35 8.50
N PRO A 14 -2.47 8.70 9.69
CA PRO A 14 -2.01 9.87 10.44
C PRO A 14 -0.49 9.92 10.67
N GLU A 15 0.15 8.77 10.92
CA GLU A 15 1.61 8.69 11.10
C GLU A 15 2.37 9.03 9.82
N VAL A 16 1.91 8.52 8.67
CA VAL A 16 2.48 8.82 7.36
C VAL A 16 2.30 10.30 7.02
N ALA A 17 1.08 10.83 7.19
CA ALA A 17 0.79 12.24 6.95
C ALA A 17 1.63 13.16 7.88
N GLY A 18 1.83 12.75 9.13
CA GLY A 18 2.68 13.45 10.09
C GLY A 18 4.14 13.52 9.64
N ALA A 19 4.72 12.38 9.24
CA ALA A 19 6.08 12.31 8.73
C ALA A 19 6.27 13.15 7.46
N LEU A 20 5.36 13.04 6.49
CA LEU A 20 5.42 13.83 5.27
C LEU A 20 5.37 15.33 5.54
N LYS A 21 4.50 15.77 6.46
CA LYS A 21 4.37 17.18 6.83
C LYS A 21 5.64 17.75 7.48
N THR A 22 6.39 16.94 8.21
CA THR A 22 7.64 17.35 8.88
C THR A 22 8.89 17.10 8.03
N GLY A 23 8.75 16.57 6.81
CA GLY A 23 9.87 16.17 5.96
C GLY A 23 10.60 14.93 6.48
N GLY A 24 9.95 14.12 7.32
CA GLY A 24 10.46 12.86 7.82
C GLY A 24 10.50 11.75 6.75
N PRO A 25 11.36 10.74 6.92
CA PRO A 25 11.51 9.66 5.96
C PRO A 25 10.30 8.72 5.96
N VAL A 26 9.73 8.48 4.78
CA VAL A 26 8.64 7.52 4.55
C VAL A 26 9.06 6.53 3.45
N VAL A 27 8.79 5.24 3.67
CA VAL A 27 9.04 4.19 2.68
C VAL A 27 7.71 3.53 2.33
N ALA A 28 7.30 3.67 1.07
CA ALA A 28 6.15 2.93 0.55
C ALA A 28 6.47 1.44 0.46
N LEU A 29 5.45 0.60 0.66
CA LEU A 29 5.53 -0.86 0.54
C LEU A 29 4.33 -1.37 -0.28
N GLU A 30 4.55 -2.36 -1.14
CA GLU A 30 3.48 -2.96 -1.95
C GLU A 30 2.74 -4.06 -1.19
N SER A 31 1.49 -4.31 -1.55
CA SER A 31 0.63 -5.29 -0.86
C SER A 31 0.39 -6.57 -1.66
N THR A 32 0.90 -6.69 -2.89
CA THR A 32 0.69 -7.90 -3.70
C THR A 32 1.37 -9.10 -3.07
N ILE A 33 2.56 -8.92 -2.49
CA ILE A 33 3.26 -9.97 -1.75
C ILE A 33 2.41 -10.56 -0.61
N ILE A 34 1.53 -9.75 0.00
CA ILE A 34 0.68 -10.12 1.13
C ILE A 34 -0.48 -11.03 0.69
N THR A 35 -1.06 -10.79 -0.48
CA THR A 35 -2.31 -11.47 -0.88
C THR A 35 -2.12 -12.49 -2.00
N HIS A 36 -1.04 -12.37 -2.77
CA HIS A 36 -0.77 -13.22 -3.93
C HIS A 36 0.65 -13.81 -3.92
N GLY A 37 1.55 -13.32 -3.05
CA GLY A 37 2.94 -13.75 -3.01
C GLY A 37 3.24 -14.84 -1.98
N MET A 38 2.49 -14.89 -0.88
CA MET A 38 2.73 -15.80 0.23
C MET A 38 1.43 -16.37 0.81
N PRO A 39 1.43 -17.62 1.32
CA PRO A 39 0.28 -18.18 2.02
C PRO A 39 0.13 -17.57 3.43
N PHE A 40 -1.09 -17.61 3.96
CA PHE A 40 -1.33 -17.32 5.38
C PHE A 40 -0.77 -18.44 6.28
N PRO A 41 -0.13 -18.13 7.43
CA PRO A 41 0.08 -16.81 8.04
C PRO A 41 1.38 -16.10 7.61
N ALA A 42 2.23 -16.73 6.80
CA ALA A 42 3.52 -16.18 6.40
C ALA A 42 3.41 -14.81 5.71
N ASN A 43 2.29 -14.55 5.02
CA ASN A 43 2.01 -13.26 4.42
C ASN A 43 1.92 -12.09 5.41
N VAL A 44 1.11 -12.22 6.48
CA VAL A 44 0.97 -11.17 7.50
C VAL A 44 2.24 -11.05 8.33
N GLU A 45 2.88 -12.18 8.67
CA GLU A 45 4.15 -12.19 9.39
C GLU A 45 5.23 -11.43 8.61
N THR A 46 5.33 -11.66 7.31
CA THR A 46 6.28 -10.96 6.44
C THR A 46 5.93 -9.48 6.33
N ALA A 47 4.65 -9.12 6.16
CA ALA A 47 4.25 -7.72 6.09
C ALA A 47 4.64 -6.94 7.35
N LEU A 48 4.32 -7.50 8.53
CA LEU A 48 4.67 -6.92 9.83
C LEU A 48 6.19 -6.85 10.03
N ALA A 49 6.92 -7.89 9.65
CA ALA A 49 8.38 -7.90 9.75
C ALA A 49 9.03 -6.82 8.87
N VAL A 50 8.55 -6.64 7.63
CA VAL A 50 9.05 -5.60 6.73
C VAL A 50 8.74 -4.20 7.28
N GLU A 51 7.52 -3.96 7.78
CA GLU A 51 7.21 -2.68 8.43
C GLU A 51 8.09 -2.41 9.65
N ALA A 52 8.36 -3.44 10.46
CA ALA A 52 9.25 -3.32 11.61
C ALA A 52 10.69 -2.95 11.19
N GLN A 53 11.22 -3.54 10.11
CA GLN A 53 12.55 -3.22 9.60
C GLN A 53 12.66 -1.77 9.11
N VAL A 54 11.62 -1.24 8.45
CA VAL A 54 11.57 0.18 8.05
C VAL A 54 11.60 1.10 9.28
N ARG A 55 10.85 0.75 10.33
CA ARG A 55 10.83 1.49 11.61
C ARG A 55 12.18 1.44 12.32
N GLU A 56 12.82 0.27 12.36
CA GLU A 56 14.16 0.09 12.93
C GLU A 56 15.21 0.94 12.20
N ALA A 57 15.07 1.10 10.88
CA ALA A 57 15.90 2.00 10.07
C ALA A 57 15.57 3.50 10.25
N GLY A 58 14.60 3.86 11.11
CA GLY A 58 14.25 5.24 11.42
C GLY A 58 13.26 5.88 10.45
N ALA A 59 12.58 5.09 9.60
CA ALA A 59 11.58 5.58 8.66
C ALA A 59 10.16 5.10 9.01
N ILE A 60 9.15 5.79 8.47
CA ILE A 60 7.75 5.37 8.61
C ILE A 60 7.36 4.48 7.43
N PRO A 61 6.89 3.23 7.67
CA PRO A 61 6.38 2.38 6.60
C PRO A 61 5.00 2.85 6.14
N ALA A 62 4.78 2.81 4.84
CA ALA A 62 3.49 3.09 4.22
C ALA A 62 3.09 1.94 3.29
N THR A 63 2.57 0.84 3.85
CA THR A 63 1.96 -0.22 3.04
C THR A 63 0.73 0.30 2.31
N ILE A 64 0.67 0.11 0.99
CA ILE A 64 -0.40 0.64 0.14
C ILE A 64 -1.34 -0.47 -0.32
N ALA A 65 -2.65 -0.27 -0.22
CA ALA A 65 -3.68 -1.18 -0.74
C ALA A 65 -4.97 -0.42 -1.08
N VAL A 66 -5.86 -1.03 -1.86
CA VAL A 66 -7.22 -0.53 -2.08
C VAL A 66 -8.20 -1.32 -1.22
N ILE A 67 -8.95 -0.64 -0.35
CA ILE A 67 -9.95 -1.27 0.50
C ILE A 67 -11.15 -0.34 0.65
N GLY A 68 -12.35 -0.87 0.41
CA GLY A 68 -13.60 -0.11 0.49
C GLY A 68 -13.69 1.02 -0.55
N GLY A 69 -13.03 0.88 -1.70
CA GLY A 69 -13.02 1.90 -2.75
C GLY A 69 -12.05 3.05 -2.53
N LEU A 70 -11.18 2.97 -1.52
CA LEU A 70 -10.16 3.97 -1.21
C LEU A 70 -8.76 3.36 -1.32
N VAL A 71 -7.79 4.16 -1.78
CA VAL A 71 -6.36 3.87 -1.68
C VAL A 71 -5.92 4.22 -0.26
N HIS A 72 -5.57 3.21 0.53
CA HIS A 72 -4.97 3.39 1.84
C HIS A 72 -3.46 3.50 1.69
N VAL A 73 -2.87 4.55 2.29
CA VAL A 73 -1.42 4.78 2.32
C VAL A 73 -0.96 4.71 3.77
N GLY A 74 -0.38 3.56 4.13
CA GLY A 74 -0.10 3.17 5.52
C GLY A 74 -1.24 2.32 6.07
N LEU A 75 -0.92 1.08 6.44
CA LEU A 75 -1.86 0.17 7.08
C LEU A 75 -1.37 -0.14 8.49
N GLY A 76 -2.28 -0.11 9.46
CA GLY A 76 -1.98 -0.61 10.81
C GLY A 76 -1.96 -2.14 10.86
N PRO A 77 -1.46 -2.74 11.95
CA PRO A 77 -1.36 -4.20 12.11
C PRO A 77 -2.69 -4.94 11.90
N GLU A 78 -3.79 -4.39 12.41
CA GLU A 78 -5.13 -4.99 12.26
C GLU A 78 -5.56 -5.04 10.79
N ARG A 79 -5.31 -3.96 10.04
CA ARG A 79 -5.69 -3.83 8.64
C ARG A 79 -4.80 -4.68 7.73
N LEU A 80 -3.52 -4.85 8.08
CA LEU A 80 -2.63 -5.83 7.44
C LEU A 80 -3.14 -7.26 7.66
N ALA A 81 -3.51 -7.61 8.89
CA ALA A 81 -4.05 -8.92 9.22
C ALA A 81 -5.38 -9.21 8.53
N GLU A 82 -6.23 -8.19 8.38
CA GLU A 82 -7.47 -8.27 7.60
C GLU A 82 -7.15 -8.52 6.12
N LEU A 83 -6.29 -7.69 5.50
CA LEU A 83 -5.91 -7.83 4.10
C LEU A 83 -5.30 -9.21 3.79
N ALA A 84 -4.46 -9.73 4.69
CA ALA A 84 -3.82 -11.04 4.55
C ALA A 84 -4.79 -12.22 4.56
N GLN A 85 -5.99 -12.04 5.12
CA GLN A 85 -7.04 -13.06 5.19
C GLN A 85 -8.18 -12.79 4.20
N MET A 86 -8.20 -11.65 3.51
CA MET A 86 -9.25 -11.34 2.55
C MET A 86 -9.24 -12.31 1.37
N HIS A 87 -10.44 -12.68 0.93
CA HIS A 87 -10.66 -13.44 -0.30
C HIS A 87 -11.03 -12.51 -1.45
N HIS A 88 -10.81 -12.98 -2.68
CA HIS A 88 -11.15 -12.25 -3.91
C HIS A 88 -10.50 -10.86 -4.03
N VAL A 89 -9.32 -10.68 -3.43
CA VAL A 89 -8.51 -9.47 -3.56
C VAL A 89 -8.00 -9.36 -4.99
N MET A 90 -8.25 -8.23 -5.65
CA MET A 90 -7.73 -7.98 -6.99
C MET A 90 -6.23 -7.67 -6.94
N LYS A 91 -5.44 -8.23 -7.85
CA LYS A 91 -4.06 -7.80 -8.09
C LYS A 91 -4.07 -6.55 -8.98
N LEU A 92 -3.87 -5.38 -8.39
CA LEU A 92 -4.06 -4.09 -9.06
C LEU A 92 -2.77 -3.56 -9.68
N SER A 93 -2.78 -3.43 -11.00
CA SER A 93 -1.88 -2.54 -11.75
C SER A 93 -2.57 -1.21 -12.05
N ARG A 94 -1.91 -0.35 -12.82
CA ARG A 94 -2.43 0.97 -13.22
C ARG A 94 -3.82 0.90 -13.86
N ALA A 95 -4.05 -0.10 -14.72
CA ALA A 95 -5.30 -0.24 -15.47
C ALA A 95 -6.48 -0.64 -14.58
N ASP A 96 -6.21 -1.28 -13.44
CA ASP A 96 -7.23 -1.88 -12.58
C ASP A 96 -7.74 -0.91 -11.50
N LEU A 97 -6.94 0.11 -11.15
CA LEU A 97 -7.22 1.04 -10.06
C LEU A 97 -8.60 1.71 -10.21
N ALA A 98 -8.91 2.25 -11.39
CA ALA A 98 -10.19 2.96 -11.60
C ALA A 98 -11.41 2.06 -11.36
N PHE A 99 -11.33 0.79 -11.76
CA PHE A 99 -12.40 -0.18 -11.52
C PHE A 99 -12.49 -0.57 -10.06
N ALA A 100 -11.37 -0.85 -9.39
CA ALA A 100 -11.37 -1.23 -7.98
C ALA A 100 -11.94 -0.13 -7.09
N LEU A 101 -11.55 1.13 -7.33
CA LEU A 101 -12.03 2.29 -6.59
C LEU A 101 -13.53 2.54 -6.81
N SER A 102 -13.98 2.55 -8.06
CA SER A 102 -15.39 2.81 -8.38
C SER A 102 -16.34 1.69 -7.97
N SER A 103 -15.87 0.43 -7.94
CA SER A 103 -16.67 -0.73 -7.54
C SER A 103 -16.54 -1.11 -6.07
N GLY A 104 -15.66 -0.45 -5.31
CA GLY A 104 -15.39 -0.78 -3.91
C GLY A 104 -14.67 -2.11 -3.70
N ARG A 105 -14.15 -2.75 -4.76
CA ARG A 105 -13.50 -4.06 -4.66
C ARG A 105 -12.14 -3.94 -3.96
N PRO A 106 -11.81 -4.83 -3.00
CA PRO A 106 -10.51 -4.84 -2.37
C PRO A 106 -9.44 -5.24 -3.39
N GLY A 107 -8.27 -4.64 -3.28
CA GLY A 107 -7.16 -4.97 -4.16
C GLY A 107 -5.81 -4.65 -3.54
N SER A 108 -4.86 -5.55 -3.78
CA SER A 108 -3.47 -5.34 -3.47
C SER A 108 -2.78 -4.62 -4.62
N THR A 109 -1.98 -3.61 -4.32
CA THR A 109 -1.26 -2.86 -5.34
C THR A 109 0.02 -3.57 -5.74
N THR A 110 0.21 -3.75 -7.04
CA THR A 110 1.50 -4.14 -7.63
C THR A 110 2.50 -2.99 -7.55
N VAL A 111 3.75 -3.22 -7.94
CA VAL A 111 4.79 -2.19 -8.11
C VAL A 111 4.25 -0.95 -8.84
N ALA A 112 3.60 -1.10 -10.00
CA ALA A 112 3.12 0.03 -10.80
C ALA A 112 2.06 0.87 -10.07
N ALA A 113 1.06 0.22 -9.46
CA ALA A 113 0.01 0.91 -8.72
C ALA A 113 0.53 1.54 -7.41
N THR A 114 1.50 0.88 -6.75
CA THR A 114 2.16 1.38 -5.55
C THR A 114 2.96 2.63 -5.85
N MET A 115 3.80 2.63 -6.90
CA MET A 115 4.56 3.81 -7.32
C MET A 115 3.65 5.01 -7.64
N MET A 116 2.55 4.77 -8.35
CA MET A 116 1.60 5.85 -8.67
C MET A 116 0.96 6.43 -7.40
N SER A 117 0.56 5.59 -6.46
CA SER A 117 -0.08 6.01 -5.21
C SER A 117 0.92 6.71 -4.29
N ALA A 118 2.14 6.18 -4.16
CA ALA A 118 3.23 6.76 -3.39
C ALA A 118 3.60 8.16 -3.92
N ALA A 119 3.77 8.31 -5.23
CA ALA A 119 4.09 9.59 -5.85
C ALA A 119 2.99 10.64 -5.61
N LEU A 120 1.71 10.24 -5.63
CA LEU A 120 0.60 11.14 -5.30
C LEU A 120 0.55 11.52 -3.82
N ALA A 121 0.92 10.60 -2.93
CA ALA A 121 1.05 10.86 -1.50
C ALA A 121 2.30 11.70 -1.15
N GLY A 122 3.22 11.93 -2.10
CA GLY A 122 4.49 12.63 -1.85
C GLY A 122 5.58 11.75 -1.24
N ILE A 123 5.49 10.43 -1.41
CA ILE A 123 6.51 9.47 -0.96
C ILE A 123 7.46 9.18 -2.12
N GLU A 124 8.76 9.41 -1.90
CA GLU A 124 9.79 9.28 -2.95
C GLU A 124 10.55 7.94 -2.93
N VAL A 125 10.42 7.17 -1.85
CA VAL A 125 11.11 5.88 -1.67
C VAL A 125 10.10 4.75 -1.58
N PHE A 126 10.32 3.69 -2.36
CA PHE A 126 9.49 2.49 -2.39
C PHE A 126 10.38 1.25 -2.36
N ALA A 127 10.14 0.35 -1.39
CA ALA A 127 10.82 -0.94 -1.28
C ALA A 127 9.91 -2.09 -1.72
N THR A 128 10.45 -3.02 -2.51
CA THR A 128 9.76 -4.23 -2.99
C THR A 128 10.75 -5.39 -3.13
N GLY A 129 10.25 -6.63 -3.23
CA GLY A 129 11.09 -7.80 -3.47
C GLY A 129 11.65 -7.87 -4.90
N GLY A 130 10.89 -7.41 -5.89
CA GLY A 130 11.32 -7.42 -7.29
C GLY A 130 10.33 -6.69 -8.21
N ILE A 131 10.84 -6.12 -9.29
CA ILE A 131 10.03 -5.43 -10.30
C ILE A 131 9.55 -6.41 -11.39
N GLY A 132 8.41 -6.08 -12.02
CA GLY A 132 7.99 -6.76 -13.24
C GLY A 132 8.84 -6.34 -14.45
N GLY A 133 8.85 -7.17 -15.50
CA GLY A 133 9.55 -6.96 -16.76
C GLY A 133 8.96 -7.79 -17.89
#